data_AF-A0A3B8HEE8-F1
#
_entry.id   AF-A0A3B8HEE8-F1
#
_cell.length_a   1.000
_cell.length_b   1.000
_cell.length_c   1.000
_cell.angle_alpha   90.00
_cell.angle_beta   90.00
_cell.angle_gamma   90.00
#
_symmetry.space_group_name_H-M   'P 1'
#
loop_
_entity.id
_entity.type
_entity.pdbx_description
1 polymer ?
#
loop_
_entity_poly.entity_id
_entity_poly.type
_entity_poly.pdbx_seq_one_letter_code
_entity_poly.pdbx_strand_id
1 'polypeptide(L)'
;MMSLTSQANAKLAAKLVLAWLFLNLVLNVDYPELSTPFQGLLRPSLDIWALLLILSLLAVLGVAQSAWVHVLLILAVVFIRLFRFGDVLIPLYFCRPFNLYIDSASLPALIHLLYHSFSW
;
A
#
# COMPACT_ATOMS: atom_id res chain seq x y z
N MET A 1 14.04 32.28 22.06
CA MET A 1 14.45 31.20 21.11
C MET A 1 13.66 29.89 21.27
N MET A 2 12.63 29.81 22.12
CA MET A 2 11.89 28.57 22.41
C MET A 2 10.60 28.38 21.58
N SER A 3 10.15 29.40 20.83
CA SER A 3 8.92 29.33 20.00
C SER A 3 9.16 28.81 18.57
N LEU A 4 10.37 28.98 18.03
CA LEU A 4 10.71 28.58 16.65
C LEU A 4 10.78 27.05 16.50
N THR A 5 11.24 26.34 17.53
CA THR A 5 11.29 24.86 17.57
C THR A 5 9.89 24.26 17.64
N SER A 6 8.97 24.88 18.40
CA SER A 6 7.57 24.43 18.52
C SER A 6 6.82 24.49 17.19
N GLN A 7 6.96 25.59 16.43
CA GLN A 7 6.33 25.69 15.11
C GLN A 7 6.94 24.73 14.08
N ALA A 8 8.26 24.50 14.11
CA ALA A 8 8.90 23.53 13.22
C ALA A 8 8.40 22.10 13.51
N ASN A 9 8.29 21.73 14.79
CA ASN A 9 7.78 20.43 15.21
C ASN A 9 6.28 20.26 14.88
N ALA A 10 5.47 21.32 15.00
CA ALA A 10 4.07 21.28 14.63
C ALA A 10 3.88 21.03 13.12
N LYS A 11 4.71 21.66 12.27
CA LYS A 11 4.70 21.42 10.82
C LYS A 11 5.13 19.99 10.47
N LEU A 12 6.14 19.45 11.15
CA LEU A 12 6.58 18.05 10.97
C LEU A 12 5.51 17.06 11.42
N ALA A 13 4.89 17.29 12.58
CA ALA A 13 3.79 16.49 13.09
C ALA A 13 2.59 16.53 12.13
N ALA A 14 2.22 17.70 11.62
CA ALA A 14 1.15 17.85 10.64
C ALA A 14 1.46 17.08 9.34
N LYS A 15 2.69 17.17 8.82
CA LYS A 15 3.12 16.37 7.66
C LYS A 15 3.03 14.87 7.92
N LEU A 16 3.44 14.43 9.11
CA LEU A 16 3.38 13.02 9.49
C LEU A 16 1.94 12.54 9.61
N VAL A 17 1.06 13.30 10.26
CA VAL A 17 -0.37 12.99 10.38
C VAL A 17 -1.03 12.96 9.01
N LEU A 18 -0.70 13.90 8.12
CA LEU A 18 -1.26 13.96 6.77
C LEU A 18 -0.75 12.81 5.91
N ALA A 19 0.55 12.48 5.97
CA ALA A 19 1.11 11.33 5.29
C ALA A 19 0.51 10.01 5.82
N TRP A 20 0.30 9.92 7.13
CA TRP A 20 -0.35 8.77 7.76
C TRP A 20 -1.82 8.63 7.34
N LEU A 21 -2.58 9.72 7.31
CA LEU A 21 -3.96 9.72 6.82
C LEU A 21 -4.04 9.36 5.33
N PHE A 22 -3.16 9.92 4.50
CA PHE A 22 -3.10 9.59 3.08
C PHE A 22 -2.77 8.12 2.87
N LEU A 23 -1.75 7.60 3.56
CA LEU A 23 -1.37 6.19 3.47
C LEU A 23 -2.48 5.28 3.99
N ASN A 24 -3.17 5.68 5.06
CA ASN A 24 -4.31 4.93 5.60
C ASN A 24 -5.46 4.89 4.60
N LEU A 25 -5.83 6.03 4.03
CA LEU A 25 -6.89 6.12 3.03
C LEU A 25 -6.52 5.30 1.79
N VAL A 26 -5.28 5.43 1.31
CA VAL A 26 -4.77 4.61 0.23
C VAL A 26 -4.92 3.15 0.63
N LEU A 27 -4.33 2.64 1.71
CA LEU A 27 -4.32 1.20 2.04
C LEU A 27 -5.68 0.61 2.41
N ASN A 28 -6.60 1.42 2.91
CA ASN A 28 -7.90 0.96 3.41
C ASN A 28 -9.03 1.10 2.38
N VAL A 29 -8.72 1.60 1.17
CA VAL A 29 -9.61 1.46 0.00
C VAL A 29 -9.55 0.00 -0.46
N ASP A 30 -10.50 -0.79 0.04
CA ASP A 30 -10.82 -2.10 -0.48
C ASP A 30 -11.77 -1.96 -1.68
N TYR A 31 -11.43 -2.61 -2.78
CA TYR A 31 -12.24 -2.71 -4.00
C TYR A 31 -12.55 -4.19 -4.22
N PRO A 32 -13.80 -4.62 -4.49
CA PRO A 32 -15.03 -3.88 -4.76
C PRO A 32 -16.11 -4.04 -3.67
N GLU A 33 -15.76 -4.16 -2.39
CA GLU A 33 -16.76 -3.99 -1.32
C GLU A 33 -17.09 -2.49 -1.17
N LEU A 34 -17.95 -1.97 -2.05
CA LEU A 34 -18.53 -0.62 -1.96
C LEU A 34 -19.36 -0.38 -0.69
N SER A 35 -19.51 -1.39 0.17
CA SER A 35 -20.28 -1.39 1.40
C SER A 35 -19.44 -1.20 2.67
N THR A 36 -18.17 -0.78 2.58
CA THR A 36 -17.41 -0.40 3.78
C THR A 36 -17.92 0.95 4.32
N PRO A 37 -18.49 1.02 5.53
CA PRO A 37 -18.90 2.30 6.13
C PRO A 37 -17.67 3.20 6.31
N PHE A 38 -17.85 4.54 6.29
CA PHE A 38 -16.77 5.52 6.48
C PHE A 38 -15.93 5.29 7.75
N GLN A 39 -16.50 4.67 8.79
CA GLN A 39 -15.79 4.22 10.00
C GLN A 39 -14.81 3.05 9.76
N GLY A 40 -15.07 2.21 8.77
CA GLY A 40 -14.17 1.15 8.31
C GLY A 40 -12.89 1.72 7.69
N LEU A 41 -12.98 2.82 6.93
CA LEU A 41 -11.82 3.51 6.35
C LEU A 41 -10.90 4.14 7.40
N LEU A 42 -11.41 4.42 8.60
CA LEU A 42 -10.63 4.95 9.73
C LEU A 42 -10.08 3.85 10.65
N ARG A 43 -10.43 2.57 10.45
CA ARG A 43 -9.75 1.49 11.18
C ARG A 43 -8.31 1.43 10.68
N PRO A 44 -7.30 1.66 11.54
CA PRO A 44 -5.92 1.54 11.11
C PRO A 44 -5.69 0.11 10.65
N SER A 45 -5.45 -0.07 9.34
CA SER A 45 -5.22 -1.38 8.77
C SER A 45 -3.97 -2.02 9.41
N LEU A 46 -3.97 -3.34 9.54
CA LEU A 46 -2.84 -4.10 10.10
C LEU A 46 -1.54 -3.80 9.32
N ASP A 47 -1.66 -3.50 8.02
CA ASP A 47 -0.56 -3.11 7.13
C ASP A 47 0.14 -1.82 7.59
N ILE A 48 -0.61 -0.84 8.12
CA ILE A 48 -0.04 0.42 8.61
C ILE A 48 0.73 0.20 9.91
N TRP A 49 0.19 -0.64 10.79
CA TRP A 49 0.90 -1.05 12.01
C TRP A 49 2.17 -1.81 11.65
N ALA A 50 2.10 -2.73 10.68
CA ALA A 50 3.28 -3.44 10.18
C ALA A 50 4.32 -2.48 9.58
N LEU A 51 3.90 -1.52 8.76
CA LEU A 51 4.80 -0.52 8.17
C LEU A 51 5.46 0.37 9.23
N LEU A 52 4.68 0.85 10.20
CA LEU A 52 5.21 1.65 11.32
C LEU A 52 6.19 0.84 12.17
N LEU A 53 5.89 -0.43 12.42
CA LEU A 53 6.77 -1.32 13.18
C LEU A 53 8.08 -1.57 12.41
N ILE A 54 8.00 -1.88 11.11
CA ILE A 54 9.17 -2.09 10.24
C ILE A 54 10.03 -0.82 10.17
N LEU A 55 9.42 0.34 9.94
CA LEU A 55 10.14 1.62 9.90
C LEU A 55 10.78 1.96 11.25
N SER A 56 10.08 1.69 12.36
CA SER A 56 10.62 1.86 13.70
C SER A 56 11.83 0.94 13.95
N LEU A 57 11.74 -0.34 13.55
CA LEU A 57 12.81 -1.31 13.67
C LEU A 57 14.02 -0.90 12.82
N LEU A 58 13.80 -0.46 11.58
CA LEU A 58 14.87 0.02 10.70
C LEU A 58 15.49 1.34 11.17
N ALA A 59 14.72 2.18 11.87
CA ALA A 59 15.24 3.40 12.50
C ALA A 59 16.18 3.06 13.66
N VAL A 60 15.83 2.05 14.48
CA VAL A 60 16.69 1.52 15.55
C VAL A 60 17.98 0.92 14.98
N LEU A 61 17.91 0.24 13.83
CA LEU A 61 19.09 -0.30 13.15
C LEU A 61 19.93 0.78 12.41
N GLY A 62 19.47 2.03 12.34
CA GLY A 62 20.17 3.13 11.68
C GLY A 62 20.18 3.08 10.14
N VAL A 63 19.46 2.13 9.53
CA VAL A 63 19.41 1.92 8.07
C VAL A 63 18.21 2.65 7.43
N ALA A 64 17.31 3.19 8.25
CA ALA A 64 16.09 3.87 7.80
C ALA A 64 16.33 5.02 6.80
N GLN A 65 17.50 5.65 6.77
CA GLN A 65 17.77 6.79 5.89
C GLN A 65 18.11 6.40 4.45
N SER A 66 18.34 5.12 4.17
CA SER A 66 18.65 4.67 2.81
C SER A 66 17.42 4.80 1.91
N ALA A 67 17.58 5.49 0.78
CA ALA A 67 16.51 5.59 -0.23
C ALA A 67 16.07 4.20 -0.73
N TRP A 68 17.01 3.23 -0.77
CA TRP A 68 16.74 1.86 -1.18
C TRP A 68 15.75 1.13 -0.26
N VAL A 69 15.84 1.37 1.05
CA VAL A 69 14.90 0.80 2.02
C VAL A 69 13.48 1.26 1.72
N HIS A 70 13.31 2.55 1.45
CA HIS A 70 12.00 3.12 1.14
C HIS A 70 11.46 2.57 -0.18
N VAL A 71 12.30 2.47 -1.21
CA VAL A 71 11.91 1.88 -2.50
C VAL A 71 11.47 0.44 -2.33
N LEU A 72 12.22 -0.36 -1.57
CA LEU A 72 11.90 -1.76 -1.33
C LEU A 72 10.61 -1.91 -0.51
N LEU A 73 10.37 -1.03 0.45
CA LEU A 73 9.14 -0.98 1.24
C LEU A 73 7.94 -0.60 0.37
N ILE A 74 8.07 0.42 -0.46
CA ILE A 74 7.02 0.83 -1.42
C ILE A 74 6.72 -0.33 -2.37
N LEU A 75 7.75 -0.96 -2.92
CA LEU A 75 7.60 -2.10 -3.82
C LEU A 75 6.87 -3.27 -3.14
N ALA A 76 7.23 -3.59 -1.90
CA ALA A 76 6.56 -4.62 -1.11
C ALA A 76 5.07 -4.30 -0.88
N VAL A 77 4.75 -3.05 -0.51
CA VAL A 77 3.37 -2.61 -0.32
C VAL A 77 2.57 -2.69 -1.62
N VAL A 78 3.14 -2.20 -2.73
CA VAL A 78 2.50 -2.28 -4.05
C VAL A 78 2.27 -3.73 -4.47
N PHE A 79 3.26 -4.61 -4.23
CA PHE A 79 3.17 -6.03 -4.54
C PHE A 79 2.07 -6.72 -3.73
N ILE A 80 2.08 -6.59 -2.40
CA ILE A 80 1.03 -7.16 -1.54
C ILE A 80 -0.35 -6.67 -1.98
N ARG A 81 -0.45 -5.39 -2.35
CA ARG A 81 -1.70 -4.82 -2.78
C ARG A 81 -2.21 -5.37 -4.12
N LEU A 82 -1.32 -5.56 -5.09
CA LEU A 82 -1.66 -6.22 -6.36
C LEU A 82 -2.20 -7.64 -6.11
N PHE A 83 -1.63 -8.35 -5.14
CA PHE A 83 -2.11 -9.67 -4.73
C PHE A 83 -3.50 -9.60 -4.11
N ARG A 84 -3.74 -8.67 -3.18
CA ARG A 84 -5.09 -8.45 -2.62
C ARG A 84 -6.10 -8.12 -3.71
N PHE A 85 -5.73 -7.33 -4.71
CA PHE A 85 -6.60 -7.10 -5.88
C PHE A 85 -6.88 -8.40 -6.64
N GLY A 86 -5.88 -9.25 -6.87
CA GLY A 86 -6.05 -10.56 -7.49
C GLY A 86 -6.96 -11.49 -6.69
N ASP A 87 -6.76 -11.55 -5.37
CA ASP A 87 -7.59 -12.32 -4.44
C ASP A 87 -9.07 -11.96 -4.52
N VAL A 88 -9.40 -10.72 -4.89
CA VAL A 88 -10.78 -10.27 -5.01
C VAL A 88 -11.31 -10.35 -6.44
N LEU A 89 -10.49 -9.97 -7.43
CA LEU A 89 -10.89 -9.99 -8.85
C LEU A 89 -11.08 -11.44 -9.36
N ILE A 90 -10.18 -12.36 -9.02
CA ILE A 90 -10.23 -13.73 -9.57
C ILE A 90 -11.51 -14.48 -9.16
N PRO A 91 -11.96 -14.46 -7.90
CA PRO A 91 -13.25 -15.05 -7.53
C PRO A 91 -14.44 -14.39 -8.23
N LEU A 92 -14.41 -13.07 -8.45
CA LEU A 92 -15.51 -12.34 -9.08
C LEU A 92 -15.67 -12.67 -10.57
N TYR A 93 -14.57 -12.82 -11.31
CA TYR A 93 -14.61 -13.04 -12.76
C TYR A 93 -14.50 -14.51 -13.16
N PHE A 94 -13.76 -15.31 -12.39
CA PHE A 94 -13.45 -16.70 -12.75
C PHE A 94 -14.10 -17.73 -11.83
N CYS A 95 -14.88 -17.29 -10.82
CA CYS A 95 -15.56 -18.16 -9.85
C CYS A 95 -14.59 -19.16 -9.17
N ARG A 96 -13.34 -18.76 -8.97
CA ARG A 96 -12.25 -19.60 -8.46
C ARG A 96 -11.41 -18.80 -7.45
N PRO A 97 -10.84 -19.41 -6.39
CA PRO A 97 -9.87 -18.71 -5.53
C PRO A 97 -8.59 -18.36 -6.30
N PHE A 98 -8.01 -17.20 -5.98
CA PHE A 98 -6.71 -16.79 -6.51
C PHE A 98 -5.63 -17.81 -6.13
N ASN A 99 -4.79 -18.13 -7.08
CA ASN A 99 -3.66 -19.02 -6.91
C ASN A 99 -2.48 -18.49 -7.71
N LEU A 100 -1.48 -17.99 -7.00
CA LEU A 100 -0.29 -17.38 -7.59
C LEU A 100 0.36 -18.26 -8.66
N TYR A 101 0.43 -19.58 -8.48
CA TYR A 101 1.09 -20.46 -9.44
C TYR A 101 0.40 -20.47 -10.80
N ILE A 102 -0.94 -20.50 -10.79
CA ILE A 102 -1.75 -20.58 -12.02
C ILE A 102 -1.95 -19.18 -12.62
N ASP A 103 -2.15 -18.18 -11.77
CA ASP A 103 -2.44 -16.82 -12.21
C ASP A 103 -1.17 -16.10 -12.69
N SER A 104 0.00 -16.41 -12.12
CA SER A 104 1.29 -15.88 -12.63
C SER A 104 1.64 -16.41 -14.01
N ALA A 105 1.30 -17.67 -14.34
CA ALA A 105 1.48 -18.23 -15.67
C ALA A 105 0.63 -17.52 -16.74
N SER A 106 -0.45 -16.85 -16.31
CA SER A 106 -1.34 -16.10 -17.19
C SER A 106 -0.90 -14.64 -17.41
N LEU A 107 0.04 -14.13 -16.60
CA LEU A 107 0.55 -12.76 -16.71
C LEU A 107 1.19 -12.45 -18.07
N PRO A 108 2.02 -13.32 -18.70
CA PRO A 108 2.59 -13.02 -20.00
C PRO A 108 1.52 -12.83 -21.08
N ALA A 109 0.48 -13.67 -21.08
CA ALA A 109 -0.65 -13.56 -22.00
C ALA A 109 -1.46 -12.28 -21.74
N LEU A 110 -1.67 -11.91 -20.47
CA LEU A 110 -2.34 -10.68 -20.10
C LEU A 110 -1.57 -9.44 -20.57
N ILE A 111 -0.25 -9.42 -20.37
CA ILE A 111 0.64 -8.33 -20.83
C ILE A 111 0.61 -8.23 -22.37
N HIS A 112 0.64 -9.36 -23.06
CA HIS A 112 0.55 -9.41 -24.52
C HIS A 112 -0.78 -8.81 -25.02
N LEU A 113 -1.91 -9.20 -24.42
CA LEU A 113 -3.23 -8.65 -24.75
C LEU A 113 -3.34 -7.16 -24.42
N LEU A 114 -2.77 -6.73 -23.30
CA LEU A 114 -2.75 -5.32 -22.90
C LEU A 114 -1.98 -4.49 -23.93
N TYR A 115 -0.78 -4.92 -24.29
CA TYR A 115 0.06 -4.23 -25.27
C TYR A 115 -0.64 -4.13 -26.63
N HIS A 116 -1.28 -5.20 -27.08
CA HIS A 116 -1.99 -5.23 -28.35
C HIS A 116 -3.29 -4.40 -28.35
N SER A 117 -3.96 -4.29 -27.20
CA SER A 117 -5.20 -3.49 -27.08
C SER A 117 -4.93 -1.98 -26.99
N PHE A 118 -3.73 -1.59 -26.52
CA PHE A 118 -3.29 -0.19 -26.46
C PHE A 118 -2.45 0.25 -27.67
N SER A 119 -2.04 -0.67 -28.55
CA SER A 119 -1.50 -0.32 -29.86
C SER A 119 -2.65 0.01 -30.81
N TRP A 120 -3.12 1.26 -30.75
CA TRP A 120 -4.03 1.84 -31.74
C TRP A 120 -3.25 2.30 -32.98
#